data_AF-D2VUK8-F1
#
_entry.id   AF-D2VUK8-F1
#
_cell.length_a   1.000
_cell.length_b   1.000
_cell.length_c   1.000
_cell.angle_alpha   90.00
_cell.angle_beta   90.00
_cell.angle_gamma   90.00
#
_symmetry.space_group_name_H-M   'P 1'
#
loop_
_entity.id
_entity.type
_entity.pdbx_description
1 polymer ?
#
loop_
_entity_poly.entity_id
_entity_poly.type
_entity_poly.pdbx_seq_one_letter_code
_entity_poly.pdbx_strand_id
1 'polypeptide(L)'
;MSNFVDLPSELQIEIFSILSVKHLGNILSINKKIHEQLVQSETFWRTLIKNYSKVIGEKAYRVEQASQELFEIENVKKQFIEMIEMKKRKAEDFQEMSMQLEYMLIELEMVQKEMNAQNETVLLLGGTISDQLNNRIESLKQQAESVKKQKEEIEEKLKKTIID
;
A
#
# COMPACT_ATOMS: atom_id res chain seq x y z
N MET A 1 -50.53 27.21 -4.94
CA MET A 1 -51.08 25.83 -4.94
C MET A 1 -49.90 24.90 -4.76
N SER A 2 -49.88 24.03 -3.74
CA SER A 2 -48.82 23.04 -3.60
C SER A 2 -49.02 21.93 -4.63
N ASN A 3 -48.01 21.66 -5.43
CA ASN A 3 -48.04 20.55 -6.38
C ASN A 3 -47.77 19.24 -5.64
N PHE A 4 -48.32 18.15 -6.15
CA PHE A 4 -48.11 16.81 -5.57
C PHE A 4 -46.62 16.44 -5.44
N VAL A 5 -45.78 16.97 -6.34
CA VAL A 5 -44.33 16.77 -6.36
C VAL A 5 -43.63 17.45 -5.18
N ASP A 6 -44.29 18.38 -4.49
CA ASP A 6 -43.77 19.10 -3.33
C ASP A 6 -43.91 18.30 -2.03
N LEU A 7 -44.60 17.15 -2.06
CA LEU A 7 -44.69 16.24 -0.92
C LEU A 7 -43.35 15.53 -0.67
N PRO A 8 -43.01 15.20 0.59
CA PRO A 8 -41.94 14.26 0.91
C PRO A 8 -42.06 12.95 0.13
N SER A 9 -40.93 12.39 -0.29
CA SER A 9 -40.88 11.20 -1.14
C SER A 9 -41.58 9.99 -0.51
N GLU A 10 -41.53 9.88 0.82
CA GLU A 10 -42.14 8.86 1.64
C GLU A 10 -43.67 8.91 1.53
N LEU A 11 -44.25 10.11 1.63
CA LEU A 11 -45.69 10.32 1.50
C LEU A 11 -46.16 10.08 0.06
N GLN A 12 -45.36 10.47 -0.93
CA GLN A 12 -45.66 10.16 -2.33
C GLN A 12 -45.70 8.65 -2.55
N ILE A 13 -44.69 7.92 -2.07
CA ILE A 13 -44.61 6.45 -2.16
C ILE A 13 -45.80 5.79 -1.47
N GLU A 14 -46.16 6.26 -0.27
CA GLU A 14 -47.29 5.72 0.48
C GLU A 14 -48.59 5.91 -0.31
N ILE A 15 -48.88 7.12 -0.81
CA ILE A 15 -50.07 7.40 -1.62
C ILE A 15 -50.13 6.49 -2.85
N PHE A 16 -49.03 6.34 -3.59
CA PHE A 16 -49.00 5.50 -4.78
C PHE A 16 -49.16 4.01 -4.45
N SER A 17 -48.63 3.54 -3.32
CA SER A 17 -48.69 2.13 -2.91
C SER A 17 -50.09 1.61 -2.56
N ILE A 18 -51.07 2.51 -2.38
CA ILE A 18 -52.46 2.17 -2.05
C ILE A 18 -53.35 2.18 -3.30
N LEU A 19 -52.87 2.76 -4.41
CA LEU A 19 -53.65 2.85 -5.66
C LEU A 19 -53.84 1.49 -6.31
N SER A 20 -54.96 1.36 -7.05
CA SER A 20 -55.16 0.18 -7.89
C SER A 20 -54.13 0.12 -9.03
N VAL A 21 -53.73 -1.08 -9.48
CA VAL A 21 -52.76 -1.27 -10.58
C VAL A 21 -53.17 -0.47 -11.83
N LYS A 22 -54.49 -0.36 -12.08
CA LYS A 22 -55.04 0.44 -13.18
C LYS A 22 -54.75 1.94 -13.03
N HIS A 23 -54.96 2.50 -11.83
CA HIS A 23 -54.65 3.90 -11.57
C HIS A 23 -53.14 4.15 -11.59
N LEU A 24 -52.36 3.21 -11.07
CA LEU A 24 -50.90 3.27 -11.11
C LEU A 24 -50.39 3.31 -12.55
N GLY A 25 -50.87 2.41 -13.41
CA GLY A 25 -50.51 2.38 -14.83
C GLY A 25 -50.82 3.70 -15.56
N ASN A 26 -51.99 4.29 -15.29
CA ASN A 26 -52.35 5.59 -15.86
C ASN A 26 -51.40 6.71 -15.40
N ILE A 27 -51.11 6.81 -14.10
CA ILE A 27 -50.24 7.87 -13.57
C ILE A 27 -48.81 7.73 -14.09
N LEU A 28 -48.28 6.50 -14.07
CA LEU A 28 -46.95 6.19 -14.58
C LEU A 28 -46.80 6.51 -16.08
N SER A 29 -47.87 6.34 -16.86
CA SER A 29 -47.87 6.68 -18.29
C SER A 29 -47.88 8.20 -18.56
N ILE A 30 -48.37 9.01 -17.61
CA ILE A 30 -48.52 10.46 -17.77
C ILE A 30 -47.28 11.20 -17.27
N ASN A 31 -46.64 10.73 -16.19
CA ASN A 31 -45.54 11.44 -15.55
C ASN A 31 -44.26 10.59 -15.52
N LYS A 32 -43.37 10.83 -16.50
CA LYS A 32 -42.10 10.12 -16.64
C LYS A 32 -41.17 10.26 -15.42
N LYS A 33 -41.16 11.43 -14.78
CA LYS A 33 -40.32 11.68 -13.58
C LYS A 33 -40.79 10.84 -12.39
N ILE A 34 -42.10 10.80 -12.15
CA ILE A 34 -42.70 9.95 -11.11
C ILE A 34 -42.46 8.46 -11.44
N HIS A 35 -42.53 8.10 -12.73
CA HIS A 35 -42.26 6.74 -13.16
C HIS A 35 -40.82 6.29 -12.86
N GLU A 36 -39.83 7.08 -13.25
CA GLU A 36 -38.42 6.77 -12.97
C GLU A 36 -38.16 6.68 -11.45
N GLN A 37 -38.74 7.59 -10.66
CA GLN A 37 -38.61 7.59 -9.21
C GLN A 37 -39.22 6.34 -8.55
N LEU A 38 -40.42 5.93 -8.96
CA LEU A 38 -41.11 4.76 -8.38
C LEU A 38 -40.48 3.43 -8.83
N VAL A 39 -40.06 3.33 -10.10
CA VAL A 39 -39.39 2.12 -10.61
C VAL A 39 -38.11 1.83 -9.85
N GLN A 40 -37.35 2.87 -9.48
CA GLN A 40 -36.10 2.74 -8.73
C GLN A 40 -36.30 2.58 -7.21
N SER A 41 -37.52 2.79 -6.70
CA SER A 41 -37.79 2.74 -5.26
C SER A 41 -38.10 1.32 -4.80
N GLU A 42 -37.14 0.69 -4.12
CA GLU A 42 -37.32 -0.62 -3.49
C GLU A 42 -38.48 -0.61 -2.46
N THR A 43 -38.55 0.45 -1.66
CA THR A 43 -39.58 0.66 -0.64
C THR A 43 -40.98 0.71 -1.24
N PHE A 44 -41.14 1.35 -2.40
CA PHE A 44 -42.40 1.38 -3.13
C PHE A 44 -42.85 -0.03 -3.51
N TRP A 45 -41.98 -0.82 -4.16
CA TRP A 45 -42.33 -2.17 -4.60
C TRP A 45 -42.61 -3.12 -3.44
N ARG A 46 -41.83 -3.06 -2.37
CA ARG A 46 -42.09 -3.85 -1.15
C ARG A 46 -43.46 -3.53 -0.55
N THR A 47 -43.80 -2.24 -0.46
CA THR A 47 -45.08 -1.79 0.10
C THR A 47 -46.25 -2.19 -0.81
N LEU A 48 -46.08 -2.05 -2.12
CA LEU A 48 -47.07 -2.46 -3.11
C LEU A 48 -47.35 -3.97 -3.01
N ILE A 49 -46.30 -4.81 -3.05
CA ILE A 49 -46.44 -6.27 -2.96
C ILE A 49 -47.14 -6.67 -1.66
N LYS A 50 -46.74 -6.07 -0.52
CA LYS A 50 -47.38 -6.31 0.79
C LYS A 50 -48.85 -5.91 0.83
N ASN A 51 -49.22 -4.81 0.17
CA ASN A 51 -50.61 -4.36 0.16
C ASN A 51 -51.48 -5.29 -0.71
N TYR A 52 -50.97 -5.71 -1.87
CA TYR A 52 -51.69 -6.63 -2.75
C TYR A 52 -51.67 -8.07 -2.26
N SER A 53 -50.64 -8.50 -1.50
CA SER A 53 -50.59 -9.85 -0.94
C SER A 53 -51.73 -10.08 0.04
N LYS A 54 -52.05 -9.09 0.87
CA LYS A 54 -53.21 -9.11 1.79
C LYS A 54 -54.56 -9.31 1.08
N VAL A 55 -54.69 -8.87 -0.17
CA VAL A 55 -55.95 -8.96 -0.95
C VAL A 55 -56.13 -10.34 -1.60
N ILE A 56 -55.04 -11.09 -1.81
CA ILE A 56 -55.03 -12.33 -2.61
C ILE A 56 -55.04 -13.62 -1.75
N GLY A 57 -54.94 -13.51 -0.41
CA GLY A 57 -55.09 -14.65 0.52
C GLY A 57 -53.86 -15.56 0.64
N GLU A 58 -54.02 -16.83 1.07
CA GLU A 58 -52.91 -17.75 1.42
C GLU A 58 -51.84 -17.96 0.32
N LYS A 59 -52.21 -17.86 -0.96
CA LYS A 59 -51.23 -17.95 -2.07
C LYS A 59 -50.26 -16.77 -2.10
N ALA A 60 -50.63 -15.64 -1.50
CA ALA A 60 -49.86 -14.43 -1.51
C ALA A 60 -48.77 -14.38 -0.44
N TYR A 61 -48.90 -15.17 0.64
CA TYR A 61 -47.83 -15.32 1.63
C TYR A 61 -46.54 -15.86 1.00
N ARG A 62 -46.68 -16.82 0.07
CA ARG A 62 -45.55 -17.36 -0.72
C ARG A 62 -44.93 -16.32 -1.65
N VAL A 63 -45.74 -15.41 -2.20
CA VAL A 63 -45.26 -14.33 -3.08
C VAL A 63 -44.50 -13.27 -2.28
N GLU A 64 -44.99 -12.93 -1.09
CA GLU A 64 -44.31 -11.98 -0.19
C GLU A 64 -42.96 -12.53 0.28
N GLN A 65 -42.89 -13.81 0.69
CA GLN A 65 -41.63 -14.48 1.03
C GLN A 65 -40.65 -14.52 -0.15
N ALA A 66 -41.08 -14.98 -1.33
CA ALA A 66 -40.22 -15.01 -2.51
C ALA A 66 -39.71 -13.62 -2.91
N SER A 67 -40.51 -12.57 -2.70
CA SER A 67 -40.07 -11.19 -2.95
C SER A 67 -39.01 -10.73 -1.95
N GLN A 68 -39.14 -11.06 -0.67
CA GLN A 68 -38.11 -10.76 0.34
C GLN A 68 -36.79 -11.47 0.03
N GLU A 69 -36.85 -12.76 -0.31
CA GLU A 69 -35.67 -13.55 -0.69
C GLU A 69 -34.93 -12.95 -1.90
N LEU A 70 -35.66 -12.49 -2.92
CA LEU A 70 -35.06 -11.84 -4.09
C LEU A 70 -34.30 -10.56 -3.73
N PHE A 71 -34.88 -9.70 -2.90
CA PHE A 71 -34.20 -8.47 -2.47
C PHE A 71 -32.99 -8.77 -1.56
N GLU A 72 -33.07 -9.79 -0.72
CA GLU A 72 -31.93 -10.24 0.10
C GLU A 72 -30.77 -10.70 -0.79
N ILE A 73 -31.06 -11.47 -1.84
CA ILE A 73 -30.05 -11.90 -2.82
C ILE A 73 -29.42 -10.71 -3.53
N GLU A 74 -30.20 -9.71 -3.92
CA GLU A 74 -29.67 -8.50 -4.57
C GLU A 74 -28.74 -7.70 -3.64
N ASN A 75 -29.11 -7.56 -2.36
CA ASN A 75 -28.26 -6.92 -1.36
C ASN A 75 -26.96 -7.71 -1.11
N VAL A 76 -27.04 -9.04 -0.99
CA VAL A 76 -25.87 -9.91 -0.85
C VAL A 76 -24.94 -9.77 -2.07
N LYS A 77 -25.50 -9.76 -3.28
CA LYS A 77 -24.74 -9.53 -4.52
C LYS A 77 -24.00 -8.20 -4.49
N LYS A 78 -24.65 -7.12 -4.04
CA LYS A 78 -24.02 -5.80 -3.92
C LYS A 78 -22.84 -5.82 -2.94
N GLN A 79 -23.01 -6.43 -1.78
CA GLN A 79 -21.92 -6.59 -0.80
C GLN A 79 -20.75 -7.40 -1.35
N PHE A 80 -21.02 -8.46 -2.12
CA PHE A 80 -19.97 -9.23 -2.78
C PHE A 80 -19.18 -8.40 -3.80
N ILE A 81 -19.86 -7.58 -4.59
CA ILE A 81 -19.19 -6.68 -5.55
C ILE A 81 -18.28 -5.69 -4.82
N GLU A 82 -18.78 -5.02 -3.77
CA GLU A 82 -18.00 -4.07 -2.97
C GLU A 82 -16.77 -4.74 -2.33
N MET A 83 -16.93 -5.98 -1.84
CA MET A 83 -15.82 -6.74 -1.28
C MET A 83 -14.77 -7.08 -2.33
N ILE A 84 -15.18 -7.46 -3.54
CA ILE A 84 -14.26 -7.75 -4.66
C ILE A 84 -13.47 -6.48 -5.03
N GLU A 85 -14.13 -5.34 -5.15
CA GLU A 85 -13.47 -4.05 -5.46
C GLU A 85 -12.50 -3.63 -4.37
N MET A 86 -12.84 -3.85 -3.09
CA MET A 86 -11.94 -3.57 -1.97
C MET A 86 -10.71 -4.49 -1.99
N LYS A 87 -10.90 -5.79 -2.30
CA LYS A 87 -9.79 -6.74 -2.44
C LYS A 87 -8.89 -6.39 -3.61
N LYS A 88 -9.45 -5.94 -4.73
CA LYS A 88 -8.70 -5.49 -5.91
C LYS A 88 -7.81 -4.30 -5.57
N ARG A 89 -8.35 -3.24 -4.94
CA ARG A 89 -7.56 -2.08 -4.50
C ARG A 89 -6.41 -2.47 -3.57
N LYS A 90 -6.68 -3.31 -2.56
CA LYS A 90 -5.63 -3.79 -1.65
C LYS A 90 -4.52 -4.57 -2.36
N ALA A 91 -4.85 -5.31 -3.42
CA ALA A 91 -3.87 -6.05 -4.20
C ALA A 91 -2.99 -5.09 -5.03
N GLU A 92 -3.59 -4.05 -5.62
CA GLU A 92 -2.87 -2.98 -6.34
C GLU A 92 -1.93 -2.23 -5.39
N ASP A 93 -2.39 -1.83 -4.20
CA ASP A 93 -1.56 -1.17 -3.17
C ASP A 93 -0.37 -2.05 -2.74
N PHE A 94 -0.63 -3.35 -2.54
CA PHE A 94 0.42 -4.30 -2.16
C PHE A 94 1.47 -4.47 -3.27
N GLN A 95 1.03 -4.50 -4.53
CA GLN A 95 1.92 -4.60 -5.68
C GLN A 95 2.81 -3.36 -5.81
N GLU A 96 2.24 -2.16 -5.61
CA GLU A 96 3.02 -0.92 -5.61
C GLU A 96 4.07 -0.91 -4.49
N MET A 97 3.68 -1.28 -3.27
CA MET A 97 4.62 -1.37 -2.14
C MET A 97 5.72 -2.42 -2.38
N SER A 98 5.37 -3.56 -2.99
CA SER A 98 6.35 -4.58 -3.36
C SER A 98 7.40 -4.05 -4.34
N MET A 99 6.97 -3.28 -5.34
CA MET A 99 7.87 -2.68 -6.33
C MET A 99 8.79 -1.64 -5.67
N GLN A 100 8.28 -0.82 -4.74
CA GLN A 100 9.10 0.13 -3.99
C GLN A 100 10.15 -0.57 -3.12
N LEU A 101 9.78 -1.67 -2.44
CA LEU A 101 10.71 -2.48 -1.66
C LEU A 101 11.81 -3.08 -2.54
N GLU A 102 11.48 -3.54 -3.74
CA GLU A 102 12.45 -4.08 -4.70
C GLU A 102 13.46 -3.01 -5.15
N TYR A 103 13.01 -1.80 -5.45
CA TYR A 103 13.91 -0.68 -5.76
C TYR A 103 14.84 -0.34 -4.60
N MET A 104 14.33 -0.28 -3.37
CA MET A 104 15.15 -0.01 -2.18
C MET A 104 16.17 -1.12 -1.94
N LEU A 105 15.82 -2.38 -2.19
CA LEU A 105 16.76 -3.51 -2.11
C LEU A 105 17.91 -3.35 -3.10
N ILE A 106 17.61 -3.02 -4.36
CA ILE A 106 18.64 -2.78 -5.39
C ILE A 106 19.57 -1.65 -4.98
N GLU A 107 19.03 -0.55 -4.44
CA GLU A 107 19.82 0.59 -3.97
C GLU A 107 20.76 0.19 -2.81
N LEU A 108 20.25 -0.55 -1.82
CA LEU A 108 21.06 -1.06 -0.71
C LEU A 108 22.16 -2.01 -1.19
N GLU A 109 21.88 -2.89 -2.16
CA GLU A 109 22.89 -3.77 -2.75
C GLU A 109 24.00 -2.99 -3.46
N MET A 110 23.67 -1.90 -4.16
CA MET A 110 24.66 -1.02 -4.79
C MET A 110 25.55 -0.35 -3.73
N VAL A 111 24.95 0.20 -2.68
CA VAL A 111 25.68 0.83 -1.57
C VAL A 111 26.60 -0.19 -0.88
N GLN A 112 26.12 -1.42 -0.68
CA GLN A 112 26.94 -2.48 -0.08
C GLN A 112 28.14 -2.85 -0.97
N LYS A 113 27.95 -2.95 -2.28
CA LYS A 113 29.04 -3.20 -3.23
C LYS A 113 30.08 -2.07 -3.22
N GLU A 114 29.62 -0.83 -3.20
CA GLU A 114 30.51 0.34 -3.14
C GLU A 114 31.32 0.35 -1.84
N MET A 115 30.68 0.10 -0.71
CA MET A 115 31.35 0.02 0.60
C MET A 115 32.40 -1.10 0.61
N ASN A 116 32.10 -2.27 0.02
CA ASN A 116 33.06 -3.37 -0.08
C ASN A 116 34.26 -2.99 -0.96
N ALA A 117 34.04 -2.34 -2.10
CA ALA A 117 35.11 -1.88 -2.98
C ALA A 117 36.00 -0.82 -2.30
N GLN A 118 35.40 0.09 -1.52
CA GLN A 118 36.15 1.06 -0.72
C GLN A 118 36.99 0.37 0.36
N ASN A 119 36.44 -0.60 1.07
CA ASN A 119 37.18 -1.36 2.08
C ASN A 119 38.36 -2.13 1.49
N GLU A 120 38.19 -2.79 0.33
CA GLU A 120 39.29 -3.45 -0.38
C GLU A 120 40.38 -2.45 -0.78
N THR A 121 39.99 -1.28 -1.28
CA THR A 121 40.92 -0.21 -1.65
C THR A 121 41.72 0.29 -0.44
N VAL A 122 41.06 0.48 0.69
CA VAL A 122 41.71 0.88 1.96
C VAL A 122 42.65 -0.19 2.47
N LEU A 123 42.28 -1.48 2.36
CA LEU A 123 43.15 -2.60 2.73
C LEU A 123 44.41 -2.66 1.88
N LEU A 124 44.28 -2.50 0.56
CA LEU A 124 45.40 -2.49 -0.38
C LEU A 124 46.34 -1.30 -0.12
N LEU A 125 45.78 -0.10 0.07
CA LEU A 125 46.55 1.11 0.38
C LEU A 125 47.21 1.02 1.76
N GLY A 126 46.50 0.51 2.77
CA GLY A 126 47.02 0.29 4.12
C GLY A 126 48.20 -0.69 4.14
N GLY A 127 48.14 -1.76 3.32
CA GLY A 127 49.26 -2.67 3.10
C GLY A 127 50.48 -1.95 2.52
N THR A 128 50.31 -1.17 1.45
CA THR A 128 51.43 -0.44 0.84
C THR A 128 52.05 0.62 1.77
N ILE A 129 51.26 1.29 2.61
CA ILE A 129 51.78 2.27 3.58
C ILE A 129 52.55 1.55 4.71
N SER A 130 52.03 0.41 5.18
CA SER A 130 52.72 -0.44 6.17
C SER A 130 54.07 -0.92 5.66
N ASP A 131 54.12 -1.41 4.42
CA ASP A 131 55.37 -1.89 3.81
C ASP A 131 56.39 -0.75 3.62
N GLN A 132 55.93 0.44 3.22
CA GLN A 132 56.78 1.64 3.13
C GLN A 132 57.34 2.06 4.51
N LEU A 133 56.51 2.00 5.56
CA LEU A 133 56.94 2.30 6.93
C LEU A 133 57.95 1.28 7.44
N ASN A 134 57.70 -0.02 7.23
CA ASN A 134 58.60 -1.09 7.64
C ASN A 134 59.97 -0.97 6.96
N ASN A 135 59.99 -0.72 5.65
CA ASN A 135 61.24 -0.49 4.90
C ASN A 135 62.02 0.72 5.43
N ARG A 136 61.32 1.78 5.84
CA ARG A 136 61.96 2.99 6.40
C ARG A 136 62.50 2.76 7.81
N ILE A 137 61.79 1.99 8.64
CA ILE A 137 62.27 1.56 9.95
C ILE A 137 63.54 0.72 9.81
N GLU A 138 63.56 -0.23 8.87
CA GLU A 138 64.72 -1.10 8.62
C GLU A 138 65.94 -0.27 8.17
N SER A 139 65.75 0.69 7.27
CA SER A 139 66.81 1.61 6.84
C SER A 139 67.34 2.47 7.99
N LEU A 140 66.47 2.97 8.87
CA LEU A 140 66.89 3.74 10.04
C LEU A 140 67.65 2.89 11.06
N LYS A 141 67.29 1.62 11.24
CA LYS A 141 68.06 0.68 12.08
C LYS A 141 69.48 0.49 11.54
N GLN A 142 69.62 0.26 10.23
CA GLN A 142 70.94 0.12 9.59
C GLN A 142 71.78 1.39 9.74
N GLN A 143 71.16 2.57 9.58
CA GLN A 143 71.85 3.85 9.81
C GLN A 143 72.29 4.00 11.27
N ALA A 144 71.43 3.65 12.23
CA ALA A 144 71.77 3.70 13.65
C ALA A 144 72.94 2.77 14.00
N GLU A 145 72.99 1.57 13.42
CA GLU A 145 74.07 0.61 13.62
C GLU A 145 75.39 1.10 13.00
N SER A 146 75.33 1.69 11.79
CA SER A 146 76.48 2.34 11.17
C SER A 146 77.01 3.48 12.02
N VAL A 147 76.13 4.35 12.56
CA VAL A 147 76.52 5.45 13.44
C VAL A 147 77.13 4.93 14.75
N LYS A 148 76.57 3.85 15.31
CA LYS A 148 77.13 3.20 16.50
C LYS A 148 78.55 2.69 16.25
N LYS A 149 78.77 2.01 15.12
CA LYS A 149 80.10 1.54 14.73
C LYS A 149 81.08 2.68 14.51
N GLN A 150 80.67 3.75 13.83
CA GLN A 150 81.48 4.96 13.67
C GLN A 150 81.83 5.60 15.01
N LYS A 151 80.88 5.64 15.94
CA LYS A 151 81.11 6.14 17.31
C LYS A 151 82.16 5.28 18.03
N GLU A 152 82.04 3.95 17.99
CA GLU A 152 83.01 3.03 18.60
C GLU A 152 84.41 3.20 17.99
N GLU A 153 84.51 3.34 16.67
CA GLU A 153 85.79 3.61 15.98
C GLU A 153 86.42 4.94 16.39
N ILE A 154 85.61 5.99 16.56
CA ILE A 154 86.07 7.30 17.05
C ILE A 154 86.53 7.19 18.51
N GLU A 155 85.77 6.52 19.37
CA GLU A 155 86.15 6.30 20.77
C GLU A 155 87.46 5.51 20.91
N GLU A 156 87.66 4.47 20.09
CA GLU A 156 88.93 3.74 20.06
C GLU A 156 90.10 4.60 19.58
N LYS A 157 89.91 5.39 18.52
CA LYS A 157 90.93 6.34 18.04
C LYS A 157 91.29 7.33 19.13
N LEU A 158 90.29 7.89 19.83
CA LEU A 158 90.51 8.85 20.91
C LEU A 158 91.29 8.25 22.08
N LYS A 159 90.99 7.00 22.47
CA LYS A 159 91.74 6.28 23.50
C LYS A 159 93.21 6.08 23.14
N LYS A 160 93.51 5.81 21.86
CA LYS A 160 94.89 5.66 21.38
C LYS A 160 95.66 6.98 21.42
N THR A 161 95.02 8.11 21.16
CA THR A 161 95.67 9.44 21.17
C THR A 161 95.94 10.00 22.57
N ILE A 162 95.29 9.48 23.63
CA ILE A 162 95.46 9.97 25.01
C ILE A 162 96.59 9.24 25.76
N ILE A 163 97.14 8.15 25.21
CA ILE A 163 98.17 7.31 25.85
C ILE A 163 99.60 7.59 25.32
N ASP A 164 99.75 8.45 24.30
CA ASP A 164 101.03 9.05 23.89
C ASP A 164 101.16 10.49 24.42
#